data_AF-A0A2A4TV88-F1
#
_entry.id   AF-A0A2A4TV88-F1
#
_cell.length_a   1.000
_cell.length_b   1.000
_cell.length_c   1.000
_cell.angle_alpha   90.00
_cell.angle_beta   90.00
_cell.angle_gamma   90.00
#
_symmetry.space_group_name_H-M   'P 1'
#
loop_
_entity.id
_entity.type
_entity.pdbx_description
1 polymer ?
#
loop_
_entity_poly.entity_id
_entity_poly.type
_entity_poly.pdbx_seq_one_letter_code
_entity_poly.pdbx_strand_id
1 'polypeptide(L)'
;MPKALWWEKGVRFECQGSGKCCTSRGEYGYVYLDLEDRRRMAKALNLRTSSFTRQYCTQTKGWWHLIGPDKDCVFLDGARCTVYEGRPKHCRTWPFWPENMGARTWSSEIKSFCPGIGKGRLYSKNEILELLLQHPED
;
A
#
# COMPACT_ATOMS: atom_id res chain seq x y z
N MET A 1 17.93 -25.58 -7.91
CA MET A 1 18.26 -24.15 -8.10
C MET A 1 17.05 -23.33 -7.71
N PRO A 2 17.17 -22.25 -6.92
CA PRO A 2 16.04 -21.35 -6.71
C PRO A 2 15.57 -20.81 -8.06
N LYS A 3 14.26 -20.85 -8.30
CA LYS A 3 13.67 -20.35 -9.55
C LYS A 3 13.98 -18.85 -9.66
N ALA A 4 14.52 -18.42 -10.80
CA ALA A 4 14.81 -17.01 -11.04
C ALA A 4 13.53 -16.18 -10.83
N LEU A 5 13.66 -15.07 -10.09
CA LEU A 5 12.57 -14.15 -9.82
C LEU A 5 12.24 -13.39 -11.12
N TRP A 6 10.96 -13.29 -11.49
CA TRP A 6 10.57 -12.64 -12.76
C TRP A 6 10.97 -11.15 -12.79
N TRP A 7 11.08 -10.52 -11.62
CA TRP A 7 11.46 -9.14 -11.39
C TRP A 7 12.95 -8.95 -11.11
N GLU A 8 13.80 -9.93 -11.41
CA GLU A 8 15.25 -9.84 -11.17
C GLU A 8 15.90 -8.63 -11.85
N LYS A 9 15.39 -8.20 -13.01
CA LYS A 9 15.85 -6.99 -13.71
C LYS A 9 15.23 -5.68 -13.19
N GLY A 10 14.45 -5.75 -12.12
CA GLY A 10 13.69 -4.65 -11.57
C GLY A 10 12.33 -4.44 -12.24
N VAL A 11 11.56 -3.51 -11.67
CA VAL A 11 10.20 -3.18 -12.09
C VAL A 11 10.05 -1.67 -12.14
N ARG A 12 9.54 -1.14 -13.26
CA ARG A 12 9.17 0.28 -13.34
C ARG A 12 7.82 0.51 -12.70
N PHE A 13 7.74 1.49 -11.80
CA PHE A 13 6.49 1.89 -11.19
C PHE A 13 6.45 3.38 -10.86
N GLU A 14 5.29 3.98 -11.09
CA GLU A 14 4.96 5.31 -10.59
C GLU A 14 3.46 5.41 -10.33
N CYS A 15 3.09 5.84 -9.12
CA CYS A 15 1.70 6.07 -8.79
C CYS A 15 1.12 7.18 -9.68
N GLN A 16 0.06 6.87 -10.42
CA GLN A 16 -0.60 7.79 -11.35
C GLN A 16 -1.77 8.55 -10.72
N GLY A 17 -1.91 8.50 -9.38
CA GLY A 17 -3.06 9.11 -8.69
C GLY A 17 -4.42 8.56 -9.14
N SER A 18 -4.47 7.28 -9.55
CA SER A 18 -5.67 6.69 -10.15
C SER A 18 -6.76 6.30 -9.15
N GLY A 19 -6.52 6.44 -7.83
CA GLY A 19 -7.43 5.99 -6.77
C GLY A 19 -7.58 4.48 -6.62
N LYS A 20 -7.38 3.70 -7.68
CA LYS A 20 -7.64 2.26 -7.73
C LYS A 20 -7.05 1.46 -6.56
N CYS A 21 -5.76 1.60 -6.24
CA CYS A 21 -5.16 0.86 -5.13
C CYS A 21 -5.60 1.36 -3.73
N CYS A 22 -6.31 2.48 -3.66
CA CYS A 22 -6.86 3.06 -2.43
C CYS A 22 -8.32 2.67 -2.19
N THR A 23 -8.98 2.04 -3.17
CA THR A 23 -10.34 1.52 -3.06
C THR A 23 -10.30 0.04 -2.68
N SER A 24 -11.16 -0.40 -1.76
CA SER A 24 -11.26 -1.79 -1.32
C SER A 24 -11.91 -2.72 -2.37
N ARG A 25 -12.38 -2.17 -3.50
CA ARG A 25 -12.95 -2.89 -4.65
C ARG A 25 -14.15 -3.80 -4.30
N GLY A 26 -14.87 -3.50 -3.22
CA GLY A 26 -15.97 -4.34 -2.75
C GLY A 26 -15.53 -5.62 -2.05
N GLU A 27 -14.23 -5.79 -1.81
CA GLU A 27 -13.67 -6.82 -0.95
C GLU A 27 -13.20 -6.21 0.39
N TYR A 28 -13.13 -7.04 1.43
CA TYR A 28 -12.58 -6.60 2.71
C TYR A 28 -11.07 -6.32 2.57
N GLY A 29 -10.68 -5.04 2.59
CA GLY A 29 -9.28 -4.63 2.54
C GLY A 29 -8.89 -3.75 3.73
N TYR A 30 -8.12 -4.28 4.67
CA TYR A 30 -7.58 -3.48 5.78
C TYR A 30 -6.30 -2.77 5.35
N VAL A 31 -6.26 -1.45 5.55
CA VAL A 31 -5.00 -0.69 5.52
C VAL A 31 -4.37 -0.77 6.90
N TYR A 32 -3.46 -1.72 7.09
CA TYR A 32 -2.73 -1.90 8.34
C TYR A 32 -1.73 -0.78 8.60
N LEU A 33 -1.52 -0.49 9.89
CA LEU A 33 -0.71 0.62 10.37
C LEU A 33 0.16 0.19 11.56
N ASP A 34 1.44 0.50 11.52
CA ASP A 34 2.26 0.49 12.74
C ASP A 34 2.17 1.84 13.50
N LEU A 35 2.98 2.01 14.55
CA LEU A 35 3.04 3.29 15.28
C LEU A 35 3.64 4.42 14.43
N GLU A 36 4.60 4.12 13.57
CA GLU A 36 5.21 5.13 12.70
C GLU A 36 4.27 5.58 11.59
N ASP A 37 3.49 4.66 11.02
CA ASP A 37 2.40 4.95 10.07
C ASP A 37 1.42 5.94 10.69
N ARG A 38 0.94 5.63 11.91
CA ARG A 38 0.03 6.53 12.64
C ARG A 38 0.65 7.90 12.92
N ARG A 39 1.95 7.95 13.26
CA ARG A 39 2.68 9.23 13.43
C ARG A 39 2.79 10.02 12.13
N ARG A 40 3.12 9.36 11.01
CA ARG A 40 3.23 9.99 9.68
C ARG A 40 1.89 10.55 9.22
N MET A 41 0.83 9.75 9.32
CA MET A 41 -0.52 10.17 8.93
C MET A 41 -1.05 11.29 9.81
N ALA A 42 -0.84 11.20 11.14
CA ALA A 42 -1.20 12.27 12.06
C ALA A 42 -0.50 13.59 11.72
N LYS A 43 0.80 13.54 11.40
CA LYS A 43 1.57 14.73 10.98
C LYS A 43 1.00 15.35 9.71
N ALA A 44 0.61 14.55 8.71
CA ALA A 44 0.01 15.05 7.47
C ALA A 44 -1.34 15.75 7.70
N LEU A 45 -2.06 15.40 8.76
CA LEU A 45 -3.33 16.02 9.16
C LEU A 45 -3.16 17.12 10.21
N ASN A 46 -1.93 17.44 10.62
CA ASN A 46 -1.64 18.35 11.72
C ASN A 46 -2.34 17.96 13.05
N LEU A 47 -2.40 16.65 13.32
CA LEU A 47 -3.01 16.08 14.52
C LEU A 47 -1.94 15.49 15.45
N ARG A 48 -2.28 15.39 16.74
CA ARG A 48 -1.54 14.51 17.66
C ARG A 48 -1.77 13.06 17.25
N THR A 49 -0.74 12.21 17.38
CA THR A 49 -0.84 10.77 17.09
C THR A 49 -1.98 10.09 17.85
N SER A 50 -2.23 10.48 19.10
CA SER A 50 -3.34 9.95 19.90
C SER A 50 -4.71 10.36 19.36
N SER A 51 -4.86 11.58 18.87
CA SER A 51 -6.10 12.04 18.21
C SER A 51 -6.34 11.28 16.91
N PHE A 52 -5.30 11.14 16.08
CA PHE A 52 -5.37 10.36 14.84
C PHE A 52 -5.78 8.91 15.11
N THR A 53 -5.10 8.25 16.04
CA THR A 53 -5.36 6.85 16.38
C THR A 53 -6.81 6.64 16.83
N ARG A 54 -7.36 7.56 17.63
CA ARG A 54 -8.73 7.47 18.13
C ARG A 54 -9.79 7.73 17.04
N GLN A 55 -9.50 8.64 16.11
CA GLN A 55 -10.48 9.09 15.11
C GLN A 55 -10.49 8.21 13.87
N TYR A 56 -9.34 7.64 13.48
CA TYR A 56 -9.16 7.01 12.17
C TYR A 56 -8.69 5.56 12.24
N CYS A 57 -8.32 5.04 13.41
CA CYS A 57 -7.83 3.67 13.55
C CYS A 57 -8.73 2.82 14.44
N THR A 58 -8.77 1.53 14.15
CA THR A 58 -9.31 0.51 15.04
C THR A 58 -8.37 -0.70 15.08
N GLN A 59 -8.63 -1.66 15.96
CA GLN A 59 -7.86 -2.89 16.08
C GLN A 59 -8.72 -4.11 15.81
N THR A 60 -8.19 -5.03 15.01
CA THR A 60 -8.74 -6.37 14.82
C THR A 60 -7.63 -7.38 15.06
N LYS A 61 -7.84 -8.35 15.96
CA LYS A 61 -6.86 -9.39 16.32
C LYS A 61 -5.47 -8.83 16.69
N GLY A 62 -5.42 -7.67 17.35
CA GLY A 62 -4.18 -7.02 17.79
C GLY A 62 -3.53 -6.08 16.77
N TRP A 63 -3.96 -6.12 15.51
CA TRP A 63 -3.41 -5.29 14.44
C TRP A 63 -4.19 -3.99 14.29
N TRP A 64 -3.47 -2.87 14.24
CA TRP A 64 -4.05 -1.56 13.94
C TRP A 64 -4.31 -1.42 12.45
N HIS A 65 -5.47 -0.91 12.08
CA HIS A 65 -5.81 -0.56 10.70
C HIS A 65 -6.72 0.66 10.65
N LEU A 66 -6.85 1.27 9.47
CA LEU A 66 -7.82 2.33 9.23
C LEU A 66 -9.27 1.84 9.42
N ILE A 67 -10.13 2.72 9.92
CA ILE A 67 -11.57 2.47 10.03
C ILE A 67 -12.20 2.43 8.63
N GLY A 68 -13.21 1.57 8.46
CA GLY A 68 -14.02 1.50 7.23
C GLY A 68 -13.50 0.49 6.21
N PRO A 69 -13.26 -0.79 6.58
CA PRO A 69 -12.86 -1.82 5.61
C PRO A 69 -13.90 -2.05 4.51
N ASP A 70 -15.16 -1.71 4.78
CA ASP A 70 -16.33 -1.98 3.94
C ASP A 70 -16.57 -0.89 2.86
N LYS A 71 -15.72 0.15 2.82
CA LYS A 71 -15.80 1.28 1.89
C LYS A 71 -14.41 1.65 1.40
N ASP A 72 -14.36 2.63 0.49
CA ASP A 72 -13.10 3.27 0.11
C ASP A 72 -12.41 3.90 1.33
N CYS A 73 -11.08 4.00 1.26
CA CYS A 73 -10.28 4.62 2.30
C CYS A 73 -10.83 6.00 2.69
N VAL A 74 -10.95 6.28 3.99
CA VAL A 74 -11.45 7.56 4.53
C VAL A 74 -10.68 8.80 4.06
N PHE A 75 -9.45 8.61 3.56
CA PHE A 75 -8.61 9.68 3.00
C PHE A 75 -8.63 9.73 1.47
N LEU A 76 -9.51 8.98 0.81
CA LEU A 76 -9.71 9.06 -0.63
C LEU A 76 -10.80 10.09 -0.94
N ASP A 77 -10.43 11.12 -1.69
CA ASP A 77 -11.36 12.11 -2.25
C ASP A 77 -11.33 12.01 -3.78
N GLY A 78 -12.41 11.45 -4.35
CA GLY A 78 -12.43 11.00 -5.74
C GLY A 78 -11.34 9.97 -6.02
N ALA A 79 -10.35 10.32 -6.85
CA ALA A 79 -9.19 9.47 -7.14
C ALA A 79 -7.93 9.83 -6.33
N ARG A 80 -8.00 10.87 -5.48
CA ARG A 80 -6.83 11.47 -4.84
C ARG A 80 -6.77 11.16 -3.36
N CYS A 81 -5.62 10.72 -2.88
CA CYS A 81 -5.38 10.60 -1.44
C CYS A 81 -5.13 12.00 -0.83
N THR A 82 -5.94 12.39 0.14
CA THR A 82 -5.83 13.68 0.84
C THR A 82 -4.64 13.73 1.79
N VAL A 83 -4.08 12.57 2.17
CA VAL A 83 -2.88 12.42 3.01
C VAL A 83 -1.73 11.74 2.26
N TYR A 84 -1.57 12.03 0.96
CA TYR A 84 -0.62 11.33 0.09
C TYR A 84 0.82 11.27 0.65
N GLU A 85 1.30 12.37 1.21
CA GLU A 85 2.63 12.47 1.85
C GLU A 85 2.70 11.78 3.21
N GLY A 86 1.55 11.50 3.84
CA GLY A 86 1.42 10.77 5.09
C GLY A 86 1.17 9.29 4.93
N ARG A 87 1.01 8.79 3.69
CA ARG A 87 0.58 7.40 3.40
C ARG A 87 1.33 6.36 4.24
N PRO A 88 0.63 5.32 4.72
CA PRO A 88 1.26 4.25 5.48
C PRO A 88 2.11 3.36 4.57
N LYS A 89 2.96 2.51 5.18
CA LYS A 89 3.79 1.51 4.49
C LYS A 89 2.95 0.72 3.50
N HIS A 90 1.79 0.21 3.95
CA HIS A 90 0.84 -0.51 3.13
C HIS A 90 0.57 0.19 1.78
N CYS A 91 0.18 1.48 1.80
CA CYS A 91 -0.08 2.23 0.57
C CYS A 91 1.18 2.66 -0.20
N ARG A 92 2.33 2.84 0.47
CA ARG A 92 3.59 3.30 -0.15
C ARG A 92 4.30 2.22 -0.93
N THR A 93 4.22 0.99 -0.46
CA THR A 93 4.90 -0.15 -1.06
C THR A 93 4.10 -0.77 -2.18
N TRP A 94 2.82 -0.41 -2.39
CA TRP A 94 2.09 -0.84 -3.58
C TRP A 94 2.90 -0.52 -4.85
N PRO A 95 3.07 -1.44 -5.80
CA PRO A 95 2.46 -2.78 -5.91
C PRO A 95 3.30 -3.93 -5.31
N PHE A 96 4.41 -3.64 -4.65
CA PHE A 96 5.42 -4.59 -4.15
C PHE A 96 5.02 -5.29 -2.85
N TRP A 97 3.79 -5.80 -2.79
CA TRP A 97 3.34 -6.68 -1.70
C TRP A 97 3.63 -8.15 -2.05
N PRO A 98 3.97 -9.01 -1.09
CA PRO A 98 4.30 -10.41 -1.35
C PRO A 98 3.30 -11.14 -2.27
N GLU A 99 2.01 -10.97 -2.01
CA GLU A 99 0.90 -11.56 -2.76
C GLU A 99 0.83 -11.10 -4.23
N ASN A 100 1.30 -9.88 -4.52
CA ASN A 100 1.31 -9.32 -5.87
C ASN A 100 2.51 -9.81 -6.69
N MET A 101 3.61 -10.17 -6.04
CA MET A 101 4.90 -10.43 -6.70
C MET A 101 5.00 -11.83 -7.30
N GLY A 102 3.93 -12.65 -7.25
CA GLY A 102 3.82 -13.88 -8.03
C GLY A 102 3.73 -13.59 -9.53
N ALA A 103 4.49 -14.31 -10.37
CA ALA A 103 4.54 -14.04 -11.82
C ALA A 103 3.15 -14.10 -12.51
N ARG A 104 2.31 -15.05 -12.07
CA ARG A 104 0.94 -15.18 -12.57
C ARG A 104 0.11 -13.97 -12.14
N THR A 105 -0.06 -13.75 -10.84
CA THR A 105 -0.81 -12.62 -10.25
C THR A 105 -0.40 -11.28 -10.86
N TRP A 106 0.91 -11.04 -10.97
CA TRP A 106 1.41 -9.81 -11.57
C TRP A 106 0.94 -9.59 -13.01
N SER A 107 1.05 -10.64 -13.83
CA SER A 107 0.73 -10.56 -15.27
C SER A 107 -0.77 -10.53 -15.55
N SER A 108 -1.59 -11.29 -14.81
CA SER A 108 -3.04 -11.36 -15.02
C SER A 108 -3.79 -10.21 -14.36
N GLU A 109 -3.41 -9.81 -13.15
CA GLU A 109 -4.23 -8.95 -12.30
C GLU A 109 -3.57 -7.59 -12.07
N ILE A 110 -2.32 -7.56 -11.58
CA ILE A 110 -1.71 -6.30 -11.13
C ILE A 110 -1.44 -5.35 -12.30
N LYS A 111 -0.92 -5.88 -13.41
CA LYS A 111 -0.58 -5.09 -14.61
C LYS A 111 -1.82 -4.50 -15.29
N SER A 112 -2.93 -5.24 -15.36
CA SER A 112 -4.20 -4.76 -15.93
C SER A 112 -4.90 -3.78 -15.00
N PHE A 113 -4.76 -3.99 -13.70
CA PHE A 113 -5.37 -3.17 -12.68
C PHE A 113 -4.72 -1.78 -12.55
N CYS A 114 -3.40 -1.74 -12.36
CA CYS A 114 -2.71 -0.50 -11.98
C CYS A 114 -2.06 0.18 -13.20
N PRO A 115 -2.51 1.41 -13.57
CA PRO A 115 -1.96 2.14 -14.71
C PRO A 115 -0.53 2.68 -14.49
N GLY A 116 0.02 2.49 -13.28
CA GLY A 116 1.38 2.89 -12.92
C GLY A 116 2.44 1.84 -13.23
N ILE A 117 2.04 0.59 -13.53
CA ILE A 117 2.98 -0.48 -13.87
C ILE A 117 3.69 -0.14 -15.19
N GLY A 118 5.01 -0.25 -15.20
CA GLY A 118 5.84 0.05 -16.36
C GLY A 118 6.20 1.53 -16.52
N LYS A 119 5.75 2.41 -15.62
CA LYS A 119 5.99 3.86 -15.70
C LYS A 119 7.00 4.34 -14.66
N GLY A 120 7.55 5.53 -14.89
CA GLY A 120 8.46 6.22 -13.97
C GLY A 120 9.71 5.44 -13.59
N ARG A 121 10.09 5.53 -12.30
CA ARG A 121 11.39 5.04 -11.81
C ARG A 121 11.47 3.52 -11.88
N LEU A 122 12.68 3.01 -12.11
CA LEU A 122 12.99 1.60 -11.99
C LEU A 122 13.31 1.28 -10.52
N TYR A 123 12.59 0.32 -9.94
CA TYR A 123 12.90 -0.29 -8.66
C TYR A 123 13.76 -1.52 -8.92
N SER A 124 14.97 -1.53 -8.36
CA SER A 124 15.92 -2.63 -8.47
C SER A 124 15.48 -3.86 -7.66
N LYS A 125 16.11 -5.01 -7.92
CA LYS A 125 15.90 -6.24 -7.14
C LYS A 125 16.06 -6.01 -5.63
N ASN A 126 17.09 -5.28 -5.21
CA ASN A 126 17.36 -5.03 -3.80
C ASN A 126 16.29 -4.13 -3.17
N GLU A 127 15.87 -3.06 -3.86
CA GLU A 127 14.78 -2.21 -3.37
C GLU A 127 13.46 -2.98 -3.25
N ILE A 128 13.16 -3.86 -4.22
CA ILE A 128 11.97 -4.70 -4.15
C ILE A 128 12.05 -5.65 -2.95
N LEU A 129 13.22 -6.27 -2.70
CA LEU A 129 13.44 -7.10 -1.51
C LEU A 129 13.23 -6.31 -0.21
N GLU A 130 13.76 -5.10 -0.11
CA GLU A 130 13.55 -4.22 1.05
C GLU A 130 12.09 -3.84 1.26
N LEU A 131 11.33 -3.60 0.18
CA LEU A 131 9.90 -3.30 0.25
C LEU A 131 9.09 -4.51 0.71
N LEU A 132 9.46 -5.72 0.27
CA LEU A 132 8.82 -6.97 0.69
C LEU A 132 9.01 -7.24 2.19
N LEU A 133 10.17 -6.88 2.76
CA LEU A 133 10.42 -7.01 4.20
C LEU A 133 9.53 -6.09 5.07
N GLN A 134 8.86 -5.10 4.48
CA GLN A 134 7.90 -4.24 5.19
C GLN A 134 6.52 -4.90 5.36
N HIS A 135 6.31 -6.05 4.74
CA HIS A 135 5.11 -6.87 4.81
C HIS A 135 5.49 -8.26 5.34
N PRO A 136 5.86 -8.37 6.63
CA PRO A 136 6.01 -9.70 7.22
C PRO A 136 4.69 -10.46 7.02
N GLU A 137 4.78 -11.68 6.50
CA GLU A 137 3.64 -12.59 6.42
C GLU A 137 3.07 -12.78 7.84
N ASP A 138 1.74 -12.70 7.96
CA ASP A 138 1.00 -12.97 9.21
C ASP A 138 1.31 -14.37 9.77
#